data_AF-A0A0S8CRU2-F1
#
_entry.id   AF-A0A0S8CRU2-F1
#
_cell.length_a   1.000
_cell.length_b   1.000
_cell.length_c   1.000
_cell.angle_alpha   90.00
_cell.angle_beta   90.00
_cell.angle_gamma   90.00
#
_symmetry.space_group_name_H-M   'P 1'
#
loop_
_entity.id
_entity.type
_entity.pdbx_description
1 polymer ?
#
loop_
_entity_poly.entity_id
_entity_poly.type
_entity_poly.pdbx_seq_one_letter_code
_entity_poly.pdbx_strand_id
1 'polypeptide(L)'
;MNEKLPNNRLEKDIHVLLSYLNYLLFILIASWGVGGAPALGASPMSTQEQEEARDLIYQSSQATEQAWEEFHAAAIGGTLASPAVQSNIERQLHESRALLMEARKAARAHQFDLVKSLTEKIIEITQNIVQASREKKQ
;
A
#
# COMPACT_ATOMS: atom_id res chain seq x y z
N MET A 1 50.82 -27.19 40.30
CA MET A 1 50.43 -26.95 38.89
C MET A 1 49.04 -26.34 38.94
N ASN A 2 48.93 -25.02 38.75
CA ASN A 2 47.65 -24.32 38.82
C ASN A 2 47.55 -23.47 37.56
N GLU A 3 46.80 -23.97 36.59
CA GLU A 3 46.68 -23.40 35.25
C GLU A 3 45.77 -22.17 35.33
N LYS A 4 46.37 -20.97 35.28
CA LYS A 4 45.60 -19.73 35.13
C LYS A 4 44.99 -19.73 33.73
N LEU A 5 43.72 -20.08 33.63
CA LEU A 5 42.94 -19.93 32.40
C LEU A 5 43.00 -18.47 31.93
N PRO A 6 43.27 -18.20 30.65
CA PRO A 6 43.46 -16.84 30.14
C PRO A 6 42.14 -16.06 30.21
N ASN A 7 42.14 -15.02 31.07
CA ASN A 7 41.03 -14.09 31.34
C ASN A 7 40.40 -13.47 30.07
N ASN A 8 41.13 -13.45 28.96
CA ASN A 8 40.72 -12.80 27.71
C ASN A 8 39.61 -13.54 26.95
N ARG A 9 39.28 -14.79 27.31
CA ARG A 9 38.20 -15.55 26.64
C ARG A 9 36.83 -15.26 27.27
N LEU A 10 36.77 -15.23 28.61
CA LEU A 10 35.56 -14.92 29.37
C LEU A 10 35.07 -13.48 29.12
N GLU A 11 35.97 -12.51 29.03
CA GLU A 11 35.59 -11.11 28.74
C GLU A 11 34.98 -10.95 27.33
N LYS A 12 35.52 -11.65 26.33
CA LYS A 12 34.98 -11.64 24.97
C LYS A 12 33.59 -12.26 24.90
N ASP A 13 33.38 -13.37 25.61
CA ASP A 13 32.08 -14.05 25.66
C ASP A 13 31.02 -13.16 26.34
N ILE A 14 31.40 -12.42 27.38
CA ILE A 14 30.52 -11.44 28.05
C ILE A 14 30.18 -10.27 27.13
N HIS A 15 31.14 -9.73 26.38
CA HIS A 15 30.89 -8.65 25.42
C HIS A 15 30.00 -9.09 24.25
N VAL A 16 30.16 -10.32 23.77
CA VAL A 16 29.29 -10.90 22.74
C VAL A 16 27.88 -11.11 23.28
N LEU A 17 27.73 -11.64 24.49
CA LEU A 17 26.43 -11.81 25.17
C LEU A 17 25.70 -10.48 25.40
N LEU A 18 26.41 -9.44 25.86
CA LEU A 18 25.87 -8.08 26.03
C LEU A 18 25.45 -7.46 24.68
N SER A 19 26.18 -7.75 23.61
CA SER A 19 25.85 -7.30 22.26
C SER A 19 24.58 -7.99 21.73
N TYR A 20 24.43 -9.30 21.95
CA TYR A 20 23.22 -10.05 21.61
C TYR A 20 22.01 -9.59 22.44
N LEU A 21 22.18 -9.29 23.72
CA LEU A 21 21.12 -8.77 24.59
C LEU A 21 20.62 -7.39 24.12
N ASN A 22 21.53 -6.48 23.77
CA ASN A 22 21.18 -5.17 23.19
C ASN A 22 20.52 -5.30 21.81
N TYR A 23 20.95 -6.26 20.99
CA TYR A 23 20.34 -6.53 19.69
C TYR A 23 18.91 -7.08 19.82
N LEU A 24 18.66 -7.99 20.78
CA LEU A 24 17.32 -8.49 21.08
C LEU A 24 16.40 -7.40 21.67
N LEU A 25 16.95 -6.50 22.49
CA LEU A 25 16.23 -5.31 22.98
C LEU A 25 15.84 -4.37 21.82
N PHE A 26 16.72 -4.18 20.84
CA PHE A 26 16.43 -3.41 19.62
C PHE A 26 15.30 -4.02 18.79
N ILE A 27 15.25 -5.35 18.65
CA ILE A 27 14.17 -6.05 17.93
C ILE A 27 12.82 -5.90 18.66
N LEU A 28 12.82 -5.96 19.99
CA LEU A 28 11.61 -5.77 20.80
C LEU A 28 11.05 -4.34 20.71
N ILE A 29 11.91 -3.32 20.65
CA ILE A 29 11.50 -1.92 20.47
C ILE A 29 11.02 -1.64 19.04
N ALA A 30 11.64 -2.26 18.02
CA ALA A 30 11.23 -2.14 16.63
C ALA A 30 9.83 -2.74 16.35
N SER A 31 9.34 -3.64 17.20
CA SER A 31 7.99 -4.21 17.10
C SER A 31 6.88 -3.32 17.68
N TRP A 32 7.21 -2.21 18.33
CA TRP A 32 6.24 -1.24 18.90
C TRP A 32 6.45 0.17 18.32
N GLY A 33 6.72 0.26 17.01
CA GLY A 33 7.26 1.48 16.42
C GLY A 33 6.61 1.97 15.12
N VAL A 34 5.35 1.66 14.82
CA VAL A 34 4.47 2.53 13.98
C VAL A 34 3.01 2.34 14.44
N GLY A 35 2.76 2.52 15.73
CA GLY A 35 1.43 2.85 16.20
C GLY A 35 1.15 4.29 15.76
N GLY A 36 0.20 4.47 14.85
CA GLY A 36 -0.14 5.78 14.29
C GLY A 36 -0.27 6.82 15.40
N ALA A 37 0.51 7.90 15.27
CA ALA A 37 0.26 9.09 16.07
C ALA A 37 -1.24 9.41 15.95
N PRO A 38 -1.96 9.60 17.07
CA PRO A 38 -3.28 10.21 16.96
C PRO A 38 -3.05 11.55 16.28
N ALA A 39 -3.65 11.74 15.11
CA ALA A 39 -3.62 13.00 14.41
C ALA A 39 -4.30 14.03 15.34
N LEU A 40 -3.50 14.72 16.14
CA LEU A 40 -3.88 15.72 17.15
C LEU A 40 -4.53 16.98 16.54
N GLY A 41 -5.18 16.87 15.38
CA GLY A 41 -5.81 17.97 14.67
C GLY A 41 -6.83 17.56 13.61
N ALA A 42 -7.16 16.27 13.44
CA ALA A 42 -8.25 15.88 12.55
C ALA A 42 -9.56 15.90 13.34
N SER A 43 -10.48 16.81 12.99
CA SER A 43 -11.86 16.73 13.47
C SER A 43 -12.45 15.38 13.04
N PRO A 44 -13.25 14.71 13.88
CA PRO A 44 -13.89 13.47 13.50
C PRO A 44 -14.81 13.72 12.30
N MET A 45 -14.66 12.88 11.28
CA MET A 45 -15.56 12.83 10.13
C MET A 45 -17.00 12.64 10.60
N SER A 46 -17.94 13.42 10.09
CA SER A 46 -19.37 13.27 10.39
C SER A 46 -19.92 11.94 9.90
N THR A 47 -21.05 11.48 10.44
CA THR A 47 -21.72 10.25 9.98
C THR A 47 -22.03 10.30 8.49
N GLN A 48 -22.45 11.47 7.98
CA GLN A 48 -22.75 11.67 6.56
C GLN A 48 -21.49 11.52 5.70
N GLU A 49 -20.40 12.19 6.06
CA GLU A 49 -19.11 12.07 5.35
C GLU A 49 -18.56 10.64 5.43
N GLN A 50 -18.81 9.91 6.53
CA GLN A 50 -18.39 8.52 6.68
C GLN A 50 -19.15 7.58 5.74
N GLU A 51 -20.45 7.80 5.57
CA GLU A 51 -21.26 7.06 4.60
C GLU A 51 -20.82 7.37 3.17
N GLU A 52 -20.66 8.65 2.84
CA GLU A 52 -20.19 9.09 1.52
C GLU A 52 -18.78 8.55 1.20
N ALA A 53 -17.85 8.58 2.16
CA ALA A 53 -16.52 8.00 2.00
C ALA A 53 -16.58 6.50 1.68
N ARG A 54 -17.48 5.75 2.33
CA ARG A 54 -17.67 4.31 2.06
C ARG A 54 -18.18 4.09 0.64
N ASP A 55 -19.14 4.89 0.20
CA ASP A 55 -19.71 4.80 -1.13
C ASP A 55 -18.69 5.15 -2.21
N LEU A 56 -17.92 6.22 -2.05
CA LEU A 56 -16.86 6.61 -2.98
C LEU A 56 -15.78 5.51 -3.10
N ILE A 57 -15.36 4.93 -1.98
CA ILE A 57 -14.40 3.81 -1.96
C ILE A 57 -15.00 2.57 -2.63
N TYR A 58 -16.29 2.29 -2.40
CA TYR A 58 -16.96 1.16 -3.04
C TYR A 58 -17.04 1.34 -4.56
N GLN A 59 -17.50 2.50 -5.03
CA GLN A 59 -17.63 2.82 -6.45
C GLN A 59 -16.28 2.78 -7.18
N SER A 60 -15.24 3.39 -6.60
CA SER A 60 -13.89 3.34 -7.18
C SER A 60 -13.29 1.93 -7.20
N SER A 61 -13.62 1.09 -6.20
CA SER A 61 -13.27 -0.33 -6.22
C SER A 61 -13.97 -1.08 -7.35
N GLN A 62 -15.27 -0.82 -7.59
CA GLN A 62 -16.01 -1.44 -8.70
C GLN A 62 -15.48 -0.97 -10.05
N ALA A 63 -15.17 0.31 -10.21
CA ALA A 63 -14.58 0.84 -11.44
C ALA A 63 -13.21 0.21 -11.74
N THR A 64 -12.40 -0.01 -10.70
CA THR A 64 -11.10 -0.70 -10.84
C THR A 64 -11.28 -2.14 -11.31
N GLU A 65 -12.28 -2.85 -10.78
CA GLU A 65 -12.59 -4.20 -11.22
C GLU A 65 -13.10 -4.25 -12.65
N GLN A 66 -14.01 -3.34 -13.02
CA GLN A 66 -14.51 -3.25 -14.39
C GLN A 66 -13.40 -2.94 -15.38
N ALA A 67 -12.47 -2.04 -15.03
CA ALA A 67 -11.32 -1.73 -15.86
C ALA A 67 -10.37 -2.94 -16.02
N TRP A 68 -10.21 -3.74 -14.97
CA TRP A 68 -9.47 -5.00 -15.01
C TRP A 68 -10.13 -5.98 -15.99
N GLU A 69 -11.44 -6.21 -15.88
CA GLU A 69 -12.18 -7.13 -16.74
C GLU A 69 -12.10 -6.72 -18.22
N GLU A 70 -12.26 -5.44 -18.53
CA GLU A 70 -12.18 -4.93 -19.91
C GLU A 70 -10.79 -5.16 -20.51
N PHE A 71 -9.74 -4.83 -19.74
CA PHE A 71 -8.36 -5.10 -20.12
C PHE A 71 -8.11 -6.60 -20.31
N HIS A 72 -8.59 -7.43 -19.39
CA HIS A 72 -8.37 -8.87 -19.41
C HIS A 72 -9.01 -9.52 -20.64
N ALA A 73 -10.24 -9.12 -20.98
CA ALA A 73 -10.93 -9.54 -22.18
C ALA A 73 -10.14 -9.18 -23.45
N ALA A 74 -9.63 -7.95 -23.53
CA ALA A 74 -8.82 -7.49 -24.67
C ALA A 74 -7.46 -8.22 -24.78
N ALA A 75 -6.82 -8.49 -23.64
CA ALA A 75 -5.56 -9.22 -23.58
C ALA A 75 -5.72 -10.68 -24.04
N ILE A 76 -6.75 -11.39 -23.54
CA ILE A 76 -7.07 -12.76 -23.97
C ILE A 76 -7.43 -12.81 -25.46
N GLY A 77 -8.19 -11.82 -25.94
CA GLY A 77 -8.56 -11.71 -27.35
C GLY A 77 -7.40 -11.33 -28.27
N GLY A 78 -6.24 -10.92 -27.73
CA GLY A 78 -5.11 -10.42 -28.51
C GLY A 78 -5.44 -9.13 -29.26
N THR A 79 -6.43 -8.36 -28.81
CA THR A 79 -6.96 -7.18 -29.52
C THR A 79 -6.31 -5.87 -29.07
N LEU A 80 -5.50 -5.90 -28.01
CA LEU A 80 -4.75 -4.73 -27.53
C LEU A 80 -3.84 -4.16 -28.63
N ALA A 81 -3.77 -2.83 -28.68
CA ALA A 81 -3.04 -2.13 -29.74
C ALA A 81 -1.54 -2.48 -29.81
N SER A 82 -0.87 -2.66 -28.66
CA SER A 82 0.54 -3.05 -28.62
C SER A 82 0.95 -3.59 -27.25
N PRO A 83 2.11 -4.28 -27.13
CA PRO A 83 2.68 -4.65 -25.84
C PRO A 83 2.95 -3.44 -24.92
N ALA A 84 3.28 -2.27 -25.48
CA ALA A 84 3.49 -1.05 -24.69
C ALA A 84 2.19 -0.58 -24.04
N VAL A 85 1.05 -0.69 -24.75
CA VAL A 85 -0.28 -0.39 -24.19
C VAL A 85 -0.61 -1.35 -23.05
N GLN A 86 -0.32 -2.65 -23.22
CA GLN A 86 -0.50 -3.63 -22.16
C GLN A 86 0.29 -3.26 -20.88
N SER A 87 1.59 -3.01 -20.99
CA SER A 87 2.42 -2.66 -19.84
C SER A 87 1.97 -1.36 -19.16
N ASN A 88 1.50 -0.38 -19.94
CA ASN A 88 0.97 0.85 -19.38
C ASN A 88 -0.34 0.63 -18.60
N ILE A 89 -1.25 -0.19 -19.13
CA ILE A 89 -2.50 -0.56 -18.46
C ILE A 89 -2.21 -1.33 -17.17
N GLU A 90 -1.30 -2.31 -17.20
CA GLU A 90 -0.88 -3.06 -16.01
C GLU A 90 -0.35 -2.13 -14.91
N ARG A 91 0.51 -1.17 -15.28
CA ARG A 91 1.01 -0.14 -14.36
C ARG A 91 -0.13 0.70 -13.76
N GLN A 92 -1.06 1.15 -14.59
CA GLN A 92 -2.22 1.95 -14.16
C GLN A 92 -3.14 1.15 -13.21
N LEU A 93 -3.36 -0.14 -13.47
CA LEU A 93 -4.12 -1.03 -12.60
C LEU A 93 -3.45 -1.26 -11.25
N HIS A 94 -2.12 -1.29 -11.20
CA HIS A 94 -1.39 -1.33 -9.94
C HIS A 94 -1.49 0.00 -9.18
N GLU A 95 -1.40 1.12 -9.89
CA GLU A 95 -1.57 2.46 -9.31
C GLU A 95 -2.97 2.65 -8.70
N SER A 96 -4.03 2.27 -9.42
CA SER A 96 -5.40 2.39 -8.91
C SER A 96 -5.63 1.56 -7.64
N ARG A 97 -5.08 0.33 -7.58
CA ARG A 97 -5.15 -0.53 -6.39
C ARG A 97 -4.39 0.07 -5.20
N ALA A 98 -3.22 0.67 -5.44
CA ALA A 98 -2.47 1.37 -4.39
C ALA A 98 -3.26 2.58 -3.85
N LEU A 99 -3.81 3.41 -4.73
CA LEU A 99 -4.66 4.54 -4.35
C LEU A 99 -5.90 4.09 -3.58
N LEU A 100 -6.51 2.95 -3.93
CA LEU A 100 -7.66 2.41 -3.21
C LEU A 100 -7.29 2.01 -1.77
N MET A 101 -6.09 1.46 -1.56
CA MET A 101 -5.57 1.19 -0.22
C MET A 101 -5.33 2.49 0.56
N GLU A 102 -4.84 3.54 -0.09
CA GLU A 102 -4.65 4.86 0.52
C GLU A 102 -5.98 5.53 0.87
N ALA A 103 -7.00 5.46 0.00
CA ALA A 103 -8.33 5.98 0.27
C ALA A 103 -8.95 5.30 1.51
N ARG A 104 -8.80 3.97 1.63
CA ARG A 104 -9.22 3.24 2.82
C ARG A 104 -8.46 3.65 4.08
N LYS A 105 -7.17 3.97 3.98
CA LYS A 105 -6.37 4.50 5.10
C LYS A 105 -6.84 5.91 5.49
N ALA A 106 -7.06 6.79 4.52
CA ALA A 106 -7.57 8.14 4.70
C ALA A 106 -8.94 8.14 5.40
N ALA A 107 -9.85 7.25 4.97
CA ALA A 107 -11.16 7.09 5.62
C ALA A 107 -11.03 6.68 7.10
N ARG A 108 -10.13 5.74 7.43
CA ARG A 108 -9.85 5.37 8.83
C ARG A 108 -9.19 6.50 9.64
N ALA A 109 -8.50 7.41 8.96
CA ALA A 109 -7.88 8.59 9.55
C ALA A 109 -8.82 9.82 9.58
N HIS A 110 -10.10 9.65 9.24
CA HIS A 110 -11.10 10.73 9.16
C HIS A 110 -10.76 11.86 8.17
N GLN A 111 -9.98 11.57 7.13
CA GLN A 111 -9.56 12.54 6.11
C GLN A 111 -10.48 12.48 4.88
N PHE A 112 -11.68 13.05 4.98
CA PHE A 112 -12.70 12.96 3.92
C PHE A 112 -12.25 13.55 2.57
N ASP A 113 -11.69 14.75 2.57
CA ASP A 113 -11.20 15.39 1.33
C ASP A 113 -10.14 14.54 0.61
N LEU A 114 -9.29 13.87 1.40
CA LEU A 114 -8.29 12.97 0.85
C LEU A 114 -8.94 11.73 0.24
N VAL A 115 -9.96 11.15 0.89
CA VAL A 115 -10.75 10.05 0.29
C VAL A 115 -11.31 10.49 -1.06
N LYS A 116 -11.97 11.65 -1.11
CA LYS A 116 -12.57 12.17 -2.34
C LYS A 116 -11.55 12.31 -3.46
N SER A 117 -10.46 13.02 -3.21
CA SER A 117 -9.39 13.23 -4.22
C SER A 117 -8.75 11.93 -4.72
N LEU A 118 -8.50 10.97 -3.83
CA LEU A 118 -7.95 9.66 -4.20
C LEU A 118 -8.95 8.87 -5.05
N THR A 119 -10.23 8.87 -4.67
CA THR A 119 -11.26 8.15 -5.43
C THR A 119 -11.52 8.78 -6.80
N GLU A 120 -11.49 10.11 -6.93
CA GLU A 120 -11.56 10.81 -8.22
C GLU A 120 -10.39 10.41 -9.14
N LYS A 121 -9.16 10.37 -8.60
CA LYS A 121 -7.98 9.92 -9.35
C LYS A 121 -8.09 8.46 -9.79
N ILE A 122 -8.63 7.58 -8.94
CA ILE A 122 -8.89 6.19 -9.33
C ILE A 122 -9.86 6.13 -10.51
N ILE A 123 -10.96 6.90 -10.46
CA ILE A 123 -11.95 6.94 -11.55
C ILE A 123 -11.29 7.39 -12.86
N GLU A 124 -10.49 8.45 -12.85
CA GLU A 124 -9.75 8.91 -14.05
C GLU A 124 -8.83 7.82 -14.63
N ILE A 125 -8.04 7.17 -13.78
CA ILE A 125 -7.14 6.08 -14.20
C ILE A 125 -7.94 4.93 -14.81
N THR A 126 -9.03 4.52 -14.18
CA THR A 126 -9.86 3.40 -14.66
C THR A 126 -10.56 3.71 -15.99
N GLN A 127 -11.00 4.95 -16.20
CA GLN A 127 -11.53 5.39 -17.49
C GLN A 127 -10.47 5.33 -18.60
N ASN A 128 -9.24 5.76 -18.31
CA ASN A 128 -8.12 5.65 -19.24
C ASN A 128 -7.79 4.20 -19.58
N ILE A 129 -7.80 3.29 -18.59
CA ILE A 129 -7.61 1.85 -18.82
C ILE A 129 -8.69 1.30 -19.76
N VAL A 130 -9.96 1.60 -19.50
CA VAL A 130 -11.09 1.13 -20.34
C VAL A 130 -10.95 1.66 -21.77
N GLN A 131 -10.58 2.93 -21.94
CA GLN A 131 -10.35 3.51 -23.27
C GLN A 131 -9.19 2.80 -23.99
N ALA A 132 -8.03 2.68 -23.35
CA ALA A 132 -6.85 2.04 -23.93
C ALA A 132 -7.06 0.54 -24.23
N SER A 133 -7.89 -0.15 -23.45
CA SER A 133 -8.25 -1.56 -23.69
C SER A 133 -9.10 -1.75 -24.95
N ARG A 134 -9.84 -0.71 -25.35
CA ARG A 134 -10.71 -0.71 -26.54
C ARG A 134 -10.00 -0.23 -27.80
N GLU A 135 -8.83 0.41 -27.67
CA GLU A 135 -8.00 0.79 -28.80
C GLU A 135 -7.46 -0.45 -29.49
N LYS A 136 -7.86 -0.65 -30.75
CA LYS A 136 -7.48 -1.83 -31.52
C LYS A 136 -6.11 -1.66 -32.15
N LYS A 137 -5.40 -2.77 -32.27
CA LYS A 137 -4.18 -2.90 -33.09
C LYS A 137 -4.49 -2.47 -34.53
N GLN A 138 -3.82 -1.41 -34.99
CA GLN A 138 -3.84 -1.00 -36.40
C GLN A 138 -2.90 -1.89 -37.23
#